data_AF-A0A834RCD7-F1
#
_entry.id   AF-A0A834RCD7-F1
#
_cell.length_a   1.000
_cell.length_b   1.000
_cell.length_c   1.000
_cell.angle_alpha   90.00
_cell.angle_beta   90.00
_cell.angle_gamma   90.00
#
_symmetry.space_group_name_H-M   'P 1'
#
loop_
_entity.id
_entity.type
_entity.pdbx_description
1 polymer ?
#
loop_
_entity_poly.entity_id
_entity_poly.type
_entity_poly.pdbx_seq_one_letter_code
_entity_poly.pdbx_strand_id
1 'polypeptide(L)'
;MFSIMIGLEKFMLFIVLIVVFCFVVYGERTESNGIRRTQSTGDLDRINHRRKSPNAGNSNNFGSSCTLNYDFDYFVMAIQWPSSFCLEKRECNRKIIGQKKWLIHGLWPNRNQKFSLGRNRRQSLASTVSPGLESSEFKGLTFDDAHFCCGPRYNSSLFQGQLYRELLDKWPTLHPGGRHHSFWQHEWQKHGTCARKIRPLQNQLKYFETILGLYNRFNLNSVQFEHGQSYSLQEIHRKIEPKVGLFKVRIECSLVDNNSTESAANKSQQHLQHQTDVSNIDTRRNPSQHRQQQQQQSKRISIFAEVHICLDKQLRPINCPNRDDYQCKRLVLFP
;
A
#
# COMPACT_ATOMS: atom_id res chain seq x y z
N MET A 1 50.51 -23.92 -16.54
CA MET A 1 49.42 -24.17 -15.57
C MET A 1 49.85 -24.14 -14.08
N PHE A 2 51.13 -24.27 -13.72
CA PHE A 2 51.53 -24.36 -12.31
C PHE A 2 51.38 -23.06 -11.46
N SER A 3 51.50 -21.87 -12.05
CA SER A 3 51.49 -20.61 -11.28
C SER A 3 50.12 -20.17 -10.73
N ILE A 4 49.02 -20.81 -11.15
CA ILE A 4 47.66 -20.42 -10.72
C ILE A 4 47.25 -21.14 -9.42
N MET A 5 47.70 -22.38 -9.20
CA MET A 5 47.35 -23.16 -8.00
C MET A 5 47.94 -22.56 -6.71
N ILE A 6 49.14 -21.97 -6.77
CA ILE A 6 49.82 -21.36 -5.61
C ILE A 6 49.07 -20.12 -5.08
N GLY A 7 48.28 -19.45 -5.93
CA GLY A 7 47.46 -18.30 -5.52
C GLY A 7 46.25 -18.67 -4.67
N LEU A 8 45.63 -19.82 -4.95
CA LEU A 8 44.40 -20.25 -4.26
C LEU A 8 44.66 -20.71 -2.83
N GLU A 9 45.75 -21.44 -2.57
CA GLU A 9 46.10 -21.86 -1.19
C GLU A 9 46.39 -20.67 -0.28
N LYS A 10 47.14 -19.68 -0.78
CA LYS A 10 47.43 -18.44 -0.04
C LYS A 10 46.16 -17.60 0.22
N PHE A 11 45.22 -17.60 -0.72
CA PHE A 11 43.93 -16.92 -0.55
C PHE A 11 43.04 -17.61 0.51
N MET A 12 42.99 -18.94 0.51
CA MET A 12 42.24 -19.72 1.51
C MET A 12 42.84 -19.56 2.92
N LEU A 13 44.17 -19.58 3.06
CA LEU A 13 44.86 -19.26 4.31
C LEU A 13 44.54 -17.85 4.84
N PHE A 14 44.48 -16.86 3.94
CA PHE A 14 44.10 -15.49 4.31
C PHE A 14 42.65 -15.39 4.82
N ILE A 15 41.71 -16.09 4.18
CA ILE A 15 40.31 -16.16 4.64
C ILE A 15 40.21 -16.85 6.00
N VAL A 16 40.92 -17.97 6.21
CA VAL A 16 40.92 -18.67 7.51
C VAL A 16 41.47 -17.76 8.62
N LEU A 17 42.55 -17.02 8.37
CA LEU A 17 43.08 -16.06 9.33
C LEU A 17 42.09 -14.93 9.65
N ILE A 18 41.37 -14.40 8.66
CA ILE A 18 40.32 -13.39 8.91
C ILE A 18 39.19 -13.97 9.77
N VAL A 19 38.72 -15.20 9.48
CA VAL A 19 37.64 -15.84 10.24
C VAL A 19 38.06 -16.12 11.68
N VAL A 20 39.28 -16.61 11.92
CA VAL A 20 39.82 -16.80 13.28
C VAL A 20 39.96 -15.46 14.00
N PHE A 21 40.47 -14.42 13.35
CA PHE A 21 40.62 -13.09 13.97
C PHE A 21 39.25 -12.47 14.31
N CYS A 22 38.23 -12.65 13.45
CA CYS A 22 36.86 -12.24 13.76
C CYS A 22 36.27 -13.01 14.96
N PHE A 23 36.57 -14.29 15.12
CA PHE A 23 36.14 -15.05 16.31
C PHE A 23 36.85 -14.58 17.59
N VAL A 24 38.12 -14.17 17.53
CA VAL A 24 38.85 -13.63 18.68
C VAL A 24 38.39 -12.21 19.04
N VAL A 25 38.03 -11.37 18.06
CA VAL A 25 37.60 -9.98 18.30
C VAL A 25 36.13 -9.87 18.74
N TYR A 26 35.27 -10.83 18.36
CA TYR A 26 33.82 -10.81 18.68
C TYR A 26 33.33 -11.98 19.55
N GLY A 27 34.24 -12.84 20.01
CA GLY A 27 33.94 -13.89 20.99
C GLY A 27 33.83 -13.35 22.41
N GLU A 28 32.88 -13.91 23.17
CA GLU A 28 32.72 -13.76 24.63
C GLU A 28 32.33 -12.37 25.17
N ARG A 29 31.01 -12.21 25.37
CA ARG A 29 30.50 -11.44 26.52
C ARG A 29 29.23 -12.06 27.10
N THR A 30 29.41 -13.23 27.72
CA THR A 30 28.41 -13.84 28.60
C THR A 30 28.97 -13.89 30.02
N GLU A 31 28.57 -12.95 30.87
CA GLU A 31 28.71 -13.11 32.31
C GLU A 31 27.44 -12.73 33.05
N SER A 32 27.05 -13.64 33.95
CA SER A 32 25.97 -13.52 34.90
C SER A 32 26.43 -12.80 36.16
N ASN A 33 25.66 -11.83 36.65
CA ASN A 33 25.53 -11.40 38.06
C ASN A 33 24.53 -10.21 38.08
N GLY A 34 23.73 -9.95 39.10
CA GLY A 34 23.49 -10.62 40.37
C GLY A 34 22.30 -9.95 41.07
N ILE A 35 21.67 -10.63 42.03
CA ILE A 35 20.41 -10.18 42.66
C ILE A 35 20.64 -9.01 43.62
N ARG A 36 19.81 -7.96 43.54
CA ARG A 36 19.35 -7.22 44.73
C ARG A 36 17.89 -6.81 44.63
N ARG A 37 17.12 -7.21 45.64
CA ARG A 37 15.71 -6.85 45.86
C ARG A 37 15.62 -5.43 46.41
N THR A 38 14.60 -4.69 46.02
CA THR A 38 13.84 -3.83 46.94
C THR A 38 12.39 -4.30 46.93
N GLN A 39 11.81 -4.42 48.11
CA GLN A 39 10.45 -4.94 48.29
C GLN A 39 9.43 -3.81 48.17
N SER A 40 8.27 -4.12 47.59
CA SER A 40 7.01 -3.55 48.05
C SER A 40 5.93 -4.64 47.99
N THR A 41 5.32 -4.87 49.14
CA THR A 41 4.14 -5.70 49.45
C THR A 41 3.09 -5.73 48.34
N GLY A 42 2.51 -6.89 47.98
CA GLY A 42 1.26 -7.41 48.61
C GLY A 42 0.04 -6.86 47.85
N ASP A 43 -0.98 -7.62 47.42
CA ASP A 43 -1.42 -8.96 47.81
C ASP A 43 -1.95 -9.80 46.62
N LEU A 44 -2.09 -11.11 46.86
CA LEU A 44 -2.91 -12.01 46.05
C LEU A 44 -4.39 -11.80 46.39
N ASP A 45 -5.27 -11.61 45.39
CA ASP A 45 -6.61 -12.21 45.51
C ASP A 45 -7.30 -12.53 44.18
N ARG A 46 -7.41 -13.85 43.96
CA ARG A 46 -8.61 -14.61 43.58
C ARG A 46 -9.62 -14.05 42.56
N ILE A 47 -9.71 -14.82 41.47
CA ILE A 47 -10.83 -14.93 40.51
C ILE A 47 -12.20 -14.61 41.12
N ASN A 48 -12.98 -13.75 40.44
CA ASN A 48 -14.44 -13.85 40.48
C ASN A 48 -15.10 -13.34 39.18
N HIS A 49 -15.64 -14.28 38.39
CA HIS A 49 -16.59 -13.94 37.33
C HIS A 49 -17.92 -13.48 37.97
N ARG A 50 -18.34 -12.23 37.71
CA ARG A 50 -19.77 -11.88 37.86
C ARG A 50 -20.23 -10.88 36.80
N ARG A 51 -21.10 -11.37 35.91
CA ARG A 51 -21.88 -10.55 34.96
C ARG A 51 -22.71 -9.52 35.75
N LYS A 52 -22.63 -8.24 35.39
CA LYS A 52 -23.70 -7.25 35.62
C LYS A 52 -23.67 -6.16 34.55
N SER A 53 -24.77 -6.07 33.82
CA SER A 53 -25.28 -4.89 33.10
C SER A 53 -26.70 -4.70 33.65
N PRO A 54 -27.18 -3.48 33.93
CA PRO A 54 -27.75 -2.65 32.87
C PRO A 54 -27.48 -1.14 32.96
N ASN A 55 -27.65 -0.50 31.78
CA ASN A 55 -27.80 0.93 31.47
C ASN A 55 -28.06 1.95 32.62
N ALA A 56 -27.22 2.99 32.68
CA ALA A 56 -27.63 4.41 32.68
C ALA A 56 -26.38 5.32 32.54
N GLY A 57 -26.53 6.55 32.03
CA GLY A 57 -25.51 7.60 32.21
C GLY A 57 -24.72 8.01 30.96
N ASN A 58 -25.33 8.89 30.16
CA ASN A 58 -24.75 9.65 29.06
C ASN A 58 -23.32 10.20 29.32
N SER A 59 -22.34 9.80 28.50
CA SER A 59 -21.17 10.65 28.22
C SER A 59 -20.75 10.49 26.75
N ASN A 60 -20.66 11.61 26.03
CA ASN A 60 -20.15 11.65 24.65
C ASN A 60 -18.62 11.50 24.63
N ASN A 61 -18.14 10.28 24.88
CA ASN A 61 -16.76 9.90 24.68
C ASN A 61 -16.68 8.91 23.51
N PHE A 62 -16.69 9.44 22.29
CA PHE A 62 -16.37 8.67 21.08
C PHE A 62 -14.85 8.43 21.02
N GLY A 63 -14.33 7.68 22.00
CA GLY A 63 -12.96 7.23 22.04
C GLY A 63 -12.66 6.44 20.76
N SER A 64 -11.55 6.77 20.10
CA SER A 64 -11.17 6.18 18.82
C SER A 64 -11.07 4.65 18.94
N SER A 65 -12.11 3.95 18.47
CA SER A 65 -12.15 2.48 18.44
C SER A 65 -10.99 1.97 17.58
N CYS A 66 -10.20 1.06 18.13
CA CYS A 66 -9.04 0.48 17.45
C CYS A 66 -9.08 -1.05 17.54
N THR A 67 -8.53 -1.70 16.51
CA THR A 67 -8.58 -3.16 16.38
C THR A 67 -7.54 -3.82 17.28
N LEU A 68 -8.02 -4.59 18.26
CA LEU A 68 -7.22 -5.53 19.05
C LEU A 68 -7.12 -6.89 18.35
N ASN A 69 -6.10 -7.69 18.70
CA ASN A 69 -5.93 -9.08 18.24
C ASN A 69 -5.95 -9.28 16.71
N TYR A 70 -5.48 -8.28 15.95
CA TYR A 70 -5.31 -8.41 14.51
C TYR A 70 -4.23 -9.44 14.12
N ASP A 71 -4.38 -9.95 12.91
CA ASP A 71 -3.40 -10.73 12.15
C ASP A 71 -3.57 -10.39 10.66
N PHE A 72 -2.60 -10.77 9.84
CA PHE A 72 -2.60 -10.57 8.38
C PHE A 72 -1.69 -11.62 7.75
N ASP A 73 -1.70 -11.81 6.44
CA ASP A 73 -0.94 -12.87 5.79
C ASP A 73 0.30 -12.34 5.07
N TYR A 74 0.18 -11.19 4.37
CA TYR A 74 1.23 -10.57 3.56
C TYR A 74 1.14 -9.04 3.60
N PHE A 75 2.06 -8.33 2.95
CA PHE A 75 2.01 -6.88 2.75
C PHE A 75 1.76 -6.53 1.28
N VAL A 76 1.05 -5.44 1.02
CA VAL A 76 0.99 -4.76 -0.28
C VAL A 76 1.81 -3.48 -0.21
N MET A 77 2.88 -3.37 -0.99
CA MET A 77 3.56 -2.10 -1.25
C MET A 77 2.90 -1.44 -2.47
N ALA A 78 2.15 -0.37 -2.24
CA ALA A 78 1.45 0.38 -3.26
C ALA A 78 2.28 1.57 -3.74
N ILE A 79 2.56 1.62 -5.04
CA ILE A 79 3.31 2.71 -5.70
C ILE A 79 2.42 3.29 -6.82
N GLN A 80 2.12 4.58 -6.72
CA GLN A 80 1.15 5.30 -7.55
C GLN A 80 1.81 6.13 -8.67
N TRP A 81 1.10 6.30 -9.79
CA TRP A 81 1.45 7.19 -10.90
C TRP A 81 0.78 8.55 -10.75
N PRO A 82 1.52 9.65 -10.46
CA PRO A 82 0.91 10.90 -10.02
C PRO A 82 0.00 11.60 -11.05
N SER A 83 0.28 11.46 -12.35
CA SER A 83 -0.53 12.08 -13.39
C SER A 83 -1.99 11.61 -13.36
N SER A 84 -2.21 10.32 -13.05
CA SER A 84 -3.53 9.70 -13.07
C SER A 84 -4.42 10.15 -11.93
N PHE A 85 -3.84 10.38 -10.74
CA PHE A 85 -4.54 11.02 -9.62
C PHE A 85 -5.14 12.37 -10.06
N CYS A 86 -4.40 13.14 -10.87
CA CYS A 86 -4.84 14.44 -11.34
C CYS A 86 -6.03 14.37 -12.30
N LEU A 87 -6.05 13.40 -13.21
CA LEU A 87 -7.19 13.16 -14.10
C LEU A 87 -8.43 12.69 -13.33
N GLU A 88 -8.26 11.85 -12.31
CA GLU A 88 -9.37 11.32 -11.53
C GLU A 88 -10.00 12.39 -10.61
N LYS A 89 -9.17 13.16 -9.88
CA LYS A 89 -9.65 14.11 -8.86
C LYS A 89 -9.90 15.53 -9.38
N ARG A 90 -9.54 15.84 -10.64
CA ARG A 90 -9.59 17.16 -11.32
C ARG A 90 -8.70 18.25 -10.70
N GLU A 91 -8.47 18.22 -9.39
CA GLU A 91 -7.58 19.11 -8.67
C GLU A 91 -6.38 18.33 -8.12
N CYS A 92 -5.16 18.83 -8.35
CA CYS A 92 -3.94 18.11 -8.01
C CYS A 92 -2.72 19.03 -7.82
N ASN A 93 -1.71 18.59 -7.05
CA ASN A 93 -0.46 19.33 -6.90
C ASN A 93 0.46 19.14 -8.12
N ARG A 94 0.28 20.01 -9.12
CA ARG A 94 1.02 19.98 -10.40
C ARG A 94 2.55 20.03 -10.26
N LYS A 95 3.09 20.66 -9.20
CA LYS A 95 4.56 20.73 -8.96
C LYS A 95 5.17 19.37 -8.66
N ILE A 96 4.42 18.47 -8.04
CA ILE A 96 4.86 17.10 -7.76
C ILE A 96 4.76 16.27 -9.04
N ILE A 97 3.62 16.36 -9.74
CA ILE A 97 3.35 15.57 -10.96
C ILE A 97 4.34 15.88 -12.09
N GLY A 98 4.73 17.15 -12.24
CA GLY A 98 5.73 17.57 -13.24
C GLY A 98 7.10 16.90 -13.10
N GLN A 99 7.40 16.25 -11.97
CA GLN A 99 8.64 15.50 -11.78
C GLN A 99 8.66 14.14 -12.48
N LYS A 100 7.51 13.63 -12.97
CA LYS A 100 7.37 12.32 -13.65
C LYS A 100 7.96 11.14 -12.86
N LYS A 101 7.89 11.21 -11.52
CA LYS A 101 8.32 10.13 -10.60
C LYS A 101 7.14 9.25 -10.22
N TRP A 102 7.40 7.97 -10.01
CA TRP A 102 6.54 7.08 -9.24
C TRP A 102 6.56 7.55 -7.77
N LEU A 103 5.44 7.48 -7.06
CA LEU A 103 5.41 7.86 -5.64
C LEU A 103 4.87 6.71 -4.78
N ILE A 104 5.30 6.68 -3.52
CA ILE A 104 4.74 5.78 -2.52
C ILE A 104 3.28 6.20 -2.25
N HIS A 105 2.37 5.23 -2.18
CA HIS A 105 1.07 5.40 -1.53
C HIS A 105 1.14 4.82 -0.12
N GLY A 106 1.58 3.57 0.04
CA GLY A 106 1.82 2.98 1.36
C GLY A 106 2.23 1.50 1.36
N LEU A 107 2.37 0.94 2.57
CA LEU A 107 2.67 -0.46 2.82
C LEU A 107 1.62 -1.06 3.75
N TRP A 108 0.75 -1.90 3.21
CA TRP A 108 -0.49 -2.28 3.85
C TRP A 108 -0.49 -3.76 4.26
N PRO A 109 -0.62 -4.09 5.56
CA PRO A 109 -0.88 -5.45 6.00
C PRO A 109 -2.19 -5.97 5.41
N ASN A 110 -2.14 -7.07 4.65
CA ASN A 110 -3.28 -7.61 3.91
C ASN A 110 -3.52 -9.09 4.22
N ARG A 111 -4.77 -9.54 4.11
CA ARG A 111 -5.11 -10.97 4.23
C ARG A 111 -5.24 -11.64 2.87
N ASN A 112 -4.95 -12.93 2.84
CA ASN A 112 -5.40 -13.81 1.78
C ASN A 112 -6.93 -13.86 1.80
N GLN A 113 -7.56 -13.89 0.63
CA GLN A 113 -8.96 -14.26 0.54
C GLN A 113 -9.09 -15.76 0.88
N LYS A 114 -9.16 -16.09 2.17
CA LYS A 114 -9.62 -17.39 2.63
C LYS A 114 -11.01 -17.57 2.03
N PHE A 115 -11.17 -18.59 1.17
CA PHE A 115 -12.39 -18.84 0.40
C PHE A 115 -13.63 -18.47 1.21
N SER A 116 -14.33 -17.43 0.78
CA SER A 116 -15.69 -17.19 1.22
C SER A 116 -16.48 -18.42 0.79
N LEU A 117 -16.76 -19.31 1.75
CA LEU A 117 -17.65 -20.44 1.56
C LEU A 117 -18.93 -19.86 0.93
N GLY A 118 -19.12 -20.14 -0.37
CA GLY A 118 -20.17 -19.50 -1.15
C GLY A 118 -21.50 -19.65 -0.44
N ARG A 119 -22.40 -18.66 -0.55
CA ARG A 119 -23.66 -18.62 0.23
C ARG A 119 -24.40 -19.96 0.26
N ASN A 120 -24.34 -20.71 -0.84
CA ASN A 120 -24.98 -22.01 -1.04
C ASN A 120 -24.39 -23.15 -0.17
N ARG A 121 -23.16 -23.03 0.37
CA ARG A 121 -22.55 -24.01 1.28
C ARG A 121 -22.72 -23.66 2.77
N ARG A 122 -23.32 -22.50 3.10
CA ARG A 122 -23.75 -22.23 4.49
C ARG A 122 -24.96 -23.07 4.90
N GLN A 123 -25.84 -23.43 3.95
CA GLN A 123 -26.98 -24.30 4.23
C GLN A 123 -26.61 -25.77 4.44
N SER A 124 -25.56 -26.29 3.80
CA SER A 124 -25.19 -27.72 3.89
C SER A 124 -24.31 -28.10 5.08
N LEU A 125 -23.80 -27.13 5.86
CA LEU A 125 -23.13 -27.39 7.15
C LEU A 125 -23.98 -27.00 8.36
N ALA A 126 -24.98 -26.13 8.18
CA ALA A 126 -25.95 -25.80 9.23
C ALA A 126 -26.95 -26.94 9.50
N SER A 127 -26.99 -27.96 8.64
CA SER A 127 -27.89 -29.12 8.72
C SER A 127 -27.31 -30.33 9.47
N THR A 128 -26.07 -30.26 9.97
CA THR A 128 -25.36 -31.42 10.58
C THR A 128 -24.84 -31.13 12.00
N VAL A 129 -25.18 -29.97 12.58
CA VAL A 129 -24.81 -29.62 13.95
C VAL A 129 -26.07 -29.58 14.82
N SER A 130 -26.09 -30.37 15.90
CA SER A 130 -27.22 -30.48 16.81
C SER A 130 -27.61 -29.12 17.42
N PRO A 131 -28.91 -28.89 17.71
CA PRO A 131 -29.38 -27.65 18.31
C PRO A 131 -28.87 -27.52 19.75
N GLY A 132 -27.82 -26.72 19.95
CA GLY A 132 -27.21 -26.54 21.27
C GLY A 132 -25.91 -25.73 21.32
N LEU A 133 -25.22 -25.52 20.19
CA LEU A 133 -24.01 -24.68 20.18
C LEU A 133 -24.38 -23.19 20.14
N GLU A 134 -23.99 -22.46 21.19
CA GLU A 134 -24.35 -21.05 21.41
C GLU A 134 -23.75 -20.13 20.33
N SER A 135 -24.49 -19.12 19.89
CA SER A 135 -24.05 -18.17 18.84
C SER A 135 -22.96 -17.18 19.28
N SER A 136 -22.27 -17.45 20.39
CA SER A 136 -21.28 -16.62 21.03
C SER A 136 -19.89 -16.72 20.39
N GLU A 137 -19.49 -17.87 19.84
CA GLU A 137 -18.18 -18.03 19.17
C GLU A 137 -18.13 -17.52 17.71
N PHE A 138 -19.27 -17.41 17.01
CA PHE A 138 -19.26 -17.04 15.59
C PHE A 138 -19.22 -15.51 15.33
N LYS A 139 -19.18 -14.68 16.37
CA LYS A 139 -19.12 -13.20 16.23
C LYS A 139 -17.70 -12.64 16.02
N GLY A 140 -16.66 -13.48 16.03
CA GLY A 140 -15.25 -13.06 15.96
C GLY A 140 -14.60 -13.08 14.57
N LEU A 141 -15.33 -13.46 13.50
CA LEU A 141 -14.77 -13.61 12.15
C LEU A 141 -15.30 -12.55 11.17
N THR A 142 -15.03 -11.27 11.44
CA THR A 142 -15.04 -10.28 10.37
C THR A 142 -13.76 -10.44 9.54
N PHE A 143 -13.92 -10.64 8.23
CA PHE A 143 -12.81 -10.88 7.30
C PHE A 143 -12.18 -9.56 6.83
N ASP A 144 -12.08 -8.59 7.73
CA ASP A 144 -11.59 -7.26 7.40
C ASP A 144 -10.06 -7.31 7.27
N ASP A 145 -9.55 -6.70 6.20
CA ASP A 145 -8.12 -6.43 6.03
C ASP A 145 -7.62 -5.63 7.26
N ALA A 146 -6.39 -5.88 7.71
CA ALA A 146 -5.92 -5.43 9.01
C ALA A 146 -5.71 -3.91 9.05
N HIS A 147 -6.68 -3.20 9.63
CA HIS A 147 -6.76 -1.74 9.66
C HIS A 147 -7.04 -1.18 11.06
N PHE A 148 -6.59 0.07 11.27
CA PHE A 148 -6.83 0.88 12.49
C PHE A 148 -6.46 0.15 13.78
N CYS A 149 -5.37 -0.61 13.77
CA CYS A 149 -4.96 -1.41 14.91
C CYS A 149 -4.50 -0.56 16.09
N CYS A 150 -4.67 -1.06 17.30
CA CYS A 150 -4.26 -0.33 18.50
C CYS A 150 -2.73 -0.13 18.54
N GLY A 151 -2.29 1.12 18.71
CA GLY A 151 -0.89 1.50 18.74
C GLY A 151 -0.66 2.96 19.11
N PRO A 152 0.61 3.41 19.19
CA PRO A 152 0.92 4.80 19.49
C PRO A 152 0.39 5.70 18.37
N ARG A 153 -0.15 6.85 18.78
CA ARG A 153 -0.59 7.88 17.83
C ARG A 153 0.60 8.38 17.02
N TYR A 154 0.29 8.90 15.84
CA TYR A 154 1.27 9.51 14.96
C TYR A 154 1.94 10.71 15.65
N ASN A 155 3.27 10.77 15.57
CA ASN A 155 4.10 11.84 16.09
C ASN A 155 4.90 12.46 14.93
N SER A 156 4.53 13.67 14.49
CA SER A 156 5.22 14.37 13.40
C SER A 156 6.66 14.77 13.74
N SER A 157 6.98 14.98 15.02
CA SER A 157 8.31 15.42 15.48
C SER A 157 9.40 14.38 15.27
N LEU A 158 9.05 13.14 14.93
CA LEU A 158 10.00 12.09 14.54
C LEU A 158 10.61 12.32 13.14
N PHE A 159 10.00 13.17 12.31
CA PHE A 159 10.46 13.40 10.93
C PHE A 159 11.28 14.67 10.86
N GLN A 160 12.61 14.51 10.77
CA GLN A 160 13.57 15.60 10.72
C GLN A 160 14.64 15.34 9.65
N GLY A 161 15.43 16.36 9.32
CA GLY A 161 16.66 16.23 8.53
C GLY A 161 16.49 15.50 7.18
N GLN A 162 17.19 14.37 7.02
CA GLN A 162 17.16 13.57 5.79
C GLN A 162 15.82 12.84 5.60
N LEU A 163 15.29 12.21 6.65
CA LEU A 163 14.05 11.43 6.57
C LEU A 163 12.87 12.29 6.08
N TYR A 164 12.72 13.49 6.63
CA TYR A 164 11.64 14.41 6.20
C TYR A 164 11.79 14.81 4.72
N ARG A 165 13.02 15.06 4.24
CA ARG A 165 13.26 15.37 2.82
C ARG A 165 12.96 14.18 1.90
N GLU A 166 13.32 12.96 2.29
CA GLU A 166 12.98 11.76 1.51
C GLU A 166 11.47 11.50 1.45
N LEU A 167 10.75 11.73 2.56
CA LEU A 167 9.29 11.61 2.60
C LEU A 167 8.61 12.69 1.72
N LEU A 168 9.12 13.92 1.69
CA LEU A 168 8.61 14.97 0.79
C LEU A 168 8.87 14.66 -0.69
N ASP A 169 9.99 14.03 -1.04
CA ASP A 169 10.33 13.68 -2.43
C ASP A 169 9.59 12.44 -2.94
N LYS A 170 9.52 11.38 -2.12
CA LYS A 170 9.10 10.04 -2.54
C LYS A 170 7.70 9.65 -2.07
N TRP A 171 7.17 10.32 -1.05
CA TRP A 171 5.86 10.04 -0.45
C TRP A 171 5.00 11.30 -0.17
N PRO A 172 4.96 12.34 -1.03
CA PRO A 172 4.12 13.49 -0.77
C PRO A 172 2.63 13.20 -0.97
N THR A 173 1.76 14.08 -0.46
CA THR A 173 0.34 14.06 -0.83
C THR A 173 0.12 14.77 -2.17
N LEU A 174 -0.76 14.21 -3.00
CA LEU A 174 -1.14 14.78 -4.30
C LEU A 174 -2.35 15.73 -4.22
N HIS A 175 -3.08 15.73 -3.10
CA HIS A 175 -4.21 16.62 -2.85
C HIS A 175 -3.75 18.09 -2.73
N PRO A 176 -4.35 19.05 -3.48
CA PRO A 176 -4.07 20.47 -3.34
C PRO A 176 -4.34 20.98 -1.93
N GLY A 177 -3.45 21.84 -1.40
CA GLY A 177 -3.52 22.31 -0.02
C GLY A 177 -3.36 21.20 1.05
N GLY A 178 -3.20 19.94 0.64
CA GLY A 178 -3.06 18.80 1.53
C GLY A 178 -1.77 18.88 2.35
N ARG A 179 -1.88 18.58 3.64
CA ARG A 179 -0.73 18.54 4.55
C ARG A 179 -0.08 17.15 4.47
N HIS A 180 1.20 17.10 4.11
CA HIS A 180 1.96 15.84 4.02
C HIS A 180 1.88 15.01 5.31
N HIS A 181 2.05 15.63 6.48
CA HIS A 181 1.92 14.95 7.76
C HIS A 181 0.52 14.35 8.01
N SER A 182 -0.55 14.90 7.45
CA SER A 182 -1.91 14.33 7.58
C SER A 182 -2.07 13.05 6.74
N PHE A 183 -1.41 12.98 5.58
CA PHE A 183 -1.36 11.77 4.77
C PHE A 183 -0.51 10.67 5.45
N TRP A 184 0.70 11.01 5.91
CA TRP A 184 1.53 10.06 6.66
C TRP A 184 0.88 9.62 7.99
N GLN A 185 0.11 10.50 8.64
CA GLN A 185 -0.71 10.15 9.78
C GLN A 185 -1.77 9.10 9.42
N HIS A 186 -2.47 9.26 8.29
CA HIS A 186 -3.44 8.27 7.81
C HIS A 186 -2.77 6.92 7.60
N GLU A 187 -1.67 6.88 6.84
CA GLU A 187 -0.93 5.65 6.55
C GLU A 187 -0.40 4.97 7.82
N TRP A 188 0.12 5.73 8.78
CA TRP A 188 0.54 5.18 10.07
C TRP A 188 -0.63 4.63 10.89
N GLN A 189 -1.68 5.44 11.11
CA GLN A 189 -2.77 5.08 12.01
C GLN A 189 -3.63 3.94 11.46
N LYS A 190 -3.84 3.90 10.15
CA LYS A 190 -4.66 2.89 9.47
C LYS A 190 -3.88 1.61 9.17
N HIS A 191 -2.62 1.69 8.73
CA HIS A 191 -1.86 0.53 8.25
C HIS A 191 -0.61 0.23 9.10
N GLY A 192 0.20 1.25 9.41
CA GLY A 192 1.47 1.07 10.14
C GLY A 192 1.32 0.53 11.57
N THR A 193 0.26 0.92 12.29
CA THR A 193 -0.10 0.33 13.60
C THR A 193 -0.31 -1.19 13.53
N CYS A 194 -0.81 -1.69 12.40
CA CYS A 194 -1.02 -3.11 12.11
C CYS A 194 0.26 -3.85 11.66
N ALA A 195 1.37 -3.15 11.44
CA ALA A 195 2.66 -3.76 11.07
C ALA A 195 3.58 -4.05 12.27
N ARG A 196 3.23 -3.56 13.47
CA ARG A 196 4.15 -3.47 14.63
C ARG A 196 4.70 -4.79 15.18
N LYS A 197 4.07 -5.93 14.86
CA LYS A 197 4.59 -7.27 15.21
C LYS A 197 5.80 -7.68 14.34
N ILE A 198 6.04 -7.01 13.21
CA ILE A 198 7.11 -7.32 12.26
C ILE A 198 8.36 -6.51 12.60
N ARG A 199 9.50 -7.18 12.81
CA ARG A 199 10.76 -6.58 13.33
C ARG A 199 11.21 -5.29 12.60
N PRO A 200 11.24 -5.20 11.25
CA PRO A 200 11.57 -3.95 10.56
C PRO A 200 10.49 -2.85 10.64
N LEU A 201 9.29 -3.10 11.18
CA LEU A 201 8.15 -2.16 11.16
C LEU A 201 7.57 -1.88 12.57
N GLN A 202 8.34 -2.18 13.63
CA GLN A 202 7.85 -2.18 15.03
C GLN A 202 7.30 -0.85 15.56
N ASN A 203 7.72 0.28 14.98
CA ASN A 203 7.35 1.63 15.39
C ASN A 203 7.25 2.56 14.18
N GLN A 204 6.74 3.78 14.40
CA GLN A 204 6.51 4.75 13.33
C GLN A 204 7.78 5.05 12.53
N LEU A 205 8.89 5.36 13.19
CA LEU A 205 10.15 5.70 12.52
C LEU A 205 10.59 4.57 11.57
N LYS A 206 10.70 3.35 12.11
CA LYS A 206 11.07 2.14 11.36
C LYS A 206 10.11 1.83 10.20
N TYR A 207 8.81 2.09 10.36
CA TYR A 207 7.83 1.90 9.29
C TYR A 207 8.14 2.80 8.09
N PHE A 208 8.32 4.10 8.29
CA PHE A 208 8.64 5.02 7.19
C PHE A 208 10.02 4.77 6.58
N GLU A 209 11.06 4.56 7.40
CA GLU A 209 12.42 4.23 6.94
C GLU A 209 12.46 2.97 6.08
N THR A 210 11.79 1.89 6.52
CA THR A 210 11.75 0.63 5.78
C THR A 210 11.02 0.75 4.44
N ILE A 211 9.95 1.55 4.37
CA ILE A 211 9.19 1.76 3.14
C ILE A 211 9.98 2.59 2.14
N LEU A 212 10.72 3.61 2.60
CA LEU A 212 11.70 4.34 1.77
C LEU A 212 12.80 3.39 1.25
N GLY A 213 13.29 2.49 2.10
CA GLY A 213 14.24 1.44 1.70
C GLY A 213 13.70 0.49 0.64
N LEU A 214 12.44 0.02 0.79
CA LEU A 214 11.76 -0.83 -0.20
C LEU A 214 11.55 -0.09 -1.53
N TYR A 215 11.08 1.16 -1.50
CA TYR A 215 10.93 1.98 -2.69
C TYR A 215 12.27 2.20 -3.42
N ASN A 216 13.34 2.52 -2.68
CA ASN A 216 14.69 2.65 -3.23
C ASN A 216 15.18 1.32 -3.86
N ARG A 217 14.85 0.17 -3.26
CA ARG A 217 15.22 -1.16 -3.76
C ARG A 217 14.50 -1.51 -5.06
N PHE A 218 13.21 -1.25 -5.17
CA PHE A 218 12.45 -1.52 -6.40
C PHE A 218 12.74 -0.50 -7.50
N ASN A 219 12.99 0.77 -7.15
CA ASN A 219 13.42 1.83 -8.08
C ASN A 219 12.58 1.92 -9.38
N LEU A 220 11.25 1.96 -9.25
CA LEU A 220 10.36 2.02 -10.43
C LEU A 220 10.54 3.31 -11.26
N ASN A 221 11.17 4.35 -10.74
CA ASN A 221 11.59 5.55 -11.50
C ASN A 221 12.51 5.23 -12.70
N SER A 222 13.16 4.07 -12.69
CA SER A 222 13.95 3.58 -13.83
C SER A 222 13.13 2.80 -14.88
N VAL A 223 11.80 2.69 -14.70
CA VAL A 223 10.86 2.09 -15.67
C VAL A 223 10.12 3.21 -16.39
N GLN A 224 10.34 3.32 -17.70
CA GLN A 224 9.82 4.40 -18.53
C GLN A 224 8.54 3.98 -19.30
N PHE A 225 7.54 4.85 -19.21
CA PHE A 225 6.32 4.84 -19.99
C PHE A 225 6.16 6.22 -20.63
N GLU A 226 5.83 6.24 -21.93
CA GLU A 226 5.65 7.47 -22.68
C GLU A 226 4.33 8.14 -22.31
N HIS A 227 4.37 9.46 -22.12
CA HIS A 227 3.17 10.24 -21.78
C HIS A 227 2.17 10.22 -22.95
N GLY A 228 0.90 9.95 -22.65
CA GLY A 228 -0.16 9.84 -23.65
C GLY A 228 -0.19 8.48 -24.38
N GLN A 229 0.75 7.58 -24.12
CA GLN A 229 0.78 6.26 -24.76
C GLN A 229 -0.02 5.21 -23.98
N SER A 230 -0.61 4.28 -24.73
CA SER A 230 -1.38 3.16 -24.18
C SER A 230 -0.64 1.85 -24.35
N TYR A 231 -0.54 1.09 -23.26
CA TYR A 231 0.19 -0.17 -23.19
C TYR A 231 -0.74 -1.33 -22.89
N SER A 232 -0.39 -2.54 -23.33
CA SER A 232 -1.09 -3.75 -22.89
C SER A 232 -0.66 -4.11 -21.46
N LEU A 233 -1.54 -4.78 -20.69
CA LEU A 233 -1.18 -5.27 -19.35
C LEU A 233 0.07 -6.17 -19.38
N GLN A 234 0.18 -7.05 -20.38
CA GLN A 234 1.36 -7.90 -20.56
C GLN A 234 2.66 -7.08 -20.72
N GLU A 235 2.62 -5.97 -21.46
CA GLU A 235 3.80 -5.11 -21.60
C GLU A 235 4.13 -4.36 -20.31
N ILE A 236 3.13 -3.91 -19.56
CA ILE A 236 3.30 -3.24 -18.26
C ILE A 236 3.98 -4.19 -17.27
N HIS A 237 3.47 -5.42 -17.13
CA HIS A 237 4.09 -6.46 -16.29
C HIS A 237 5.55 -6.73 -16.73
N ARG A 238 5.79 -6.98 -18.03
CA ARG A 238 7.13 -7.21 -18.58
C ARG A 238 8.11 -6.05 -18.33
N LYS A 239 7.64 -4.79 -18.34
CA LYS A 239 8.48 -3.62 -18.03
C LYS A 239 8.81 -3.50 -16.53
N ILE A 240 7.98 -4.04 -15.65
CA ILE A 240 8.15 -4.00 -14.18
C ILE A 240 8.95 -5.22 -13.66
N GLU A 241 8.85 -6.37 -14.32
CA GLU A 241 9.58 -7.62 -14.00
C GLU A 241 11.07 -7.42 -13.62
N PRO A 242 11.90 -6.64 -14.36
CA PRO A 242 13.31 -6.44 -14.01
C PRO A 242 13.56 -5.71 -12.67
N LYS A 243 12.51 -5.17 -12.05
CA LYS A 243 12.57 -4.46 -10.76
C LYS A 243 12.07 -5.31 -9.60
N VAL A 244 11.08 -6.17 -9.85
CA VAL A 244 10.40 -6.96 -8.81
C VAL A 244 10.78 -8.44 -8.82
N GLY A 245 11.33 -8.94 -9.93
CA GLY A 245 11.55 -10.36 -10.22
C GLY A 245 10.39 -10.96 -11.02
N LEU A 246 10.42 -12.28 -11.25
CA LEU A 246 9.34 -13.04 -11.91
C LEU A 246 8.13 -13.27 -10.98
N PHE A 247 7.78 -12.27 -10.17
CA PHE A 247 6.66 -12.32 -9.23
C PHE A 247 5.46 -11.55 -9.79
N LYS A 248 4.27 -12.15 -9.77
CA LYS A 248 3.01 -11.49 -10.16
C LYS A 248 2.77 -10.29 -9.24
N VAL A 249 2.87 -9.08 -9.78
CA VAL A 249 2.32 -7.85 -9.19
C VAL A 249 0.84 -7.71 -9.53
N ARG A 250 0.14 -6.76 -8.91
CA ARG A 250 -1.20 -6.34 -9.32
C ARG A 250 -1.13 -4.91 -9.87
N ILE A 251 -1.76 -4.67 -11.02
CA ILE A 251 -1.94 -3.34 -11.58
C ILE A 251 -3.34 -2.82 -11.22
N GLU A 252 -3.41 -1.64 -10.63
CA GLU A 252 -4.66 -0.90 -10.43
C GLU A 252 -4.80 0.15 -11.55
N CYS A 253 -5.97 0.22 -12.16
CA CYS A 253 -6.33 1.27 -13.11
C CYS A 253 -7.52 2.09 -12.60
N SER A 254 -7.60 3.35 -13.00
CA SER A 254 -8.80 4.17 -12.84
C SER A 254 -9.54 4.29 -14.18
N LEU A 255 -10.87 4.25 -14.15
CA LEU A 255 -11.70 4.45 -15.34
C LEU A 255 -12.09 5.93 -15.48
N VAL A 256 -11.68 6.59 -16.56
CA VAL A 256 -11.99 8.02 -16.83
C VAL A 256 -12.73 8.19 -18.16
N ASP A 257 -13.52 9.25 -18.28
CA ASP A 257 -14.24 9.58 -19.52
C ASP A 257 -13.29 10.10 -20.60
N ASN A 258 -13.47 9.69 -21.86
CA ASN A 258 -12.52 9.99 -22.95
C ASN A 258 -12.31 11.51 -23.17
N ASN A 259 -13.35 12.31 -22.97
CA ASN A 259 -13.31 13.77 -23.12
C ASN A 259 -12.40 14.44 -22.06
N SER A 260 -12.14 13.77 -20.93
CA SER A 260 -11.23 14.28 -19.90
C SER A 260 -9.76 14.21 -20.31
N THR A 261 -9.39 13.27 -21.19
CA THR A 261 -8.02 13.10 -21.70
C THR A 261 -7.70 13.96 -22.91
N GLU A 262 -8.69 14.29 -23.77
CA GLU A 262 -8.51 15.30 -24.83
C GLU A 262 -8.17 16.67 -24.24
N SER A 263 -8.73 17.01 -23.07
CA SER A 263 -8.38 18.22 -22.30
C SER A 263 -6.97 18.19 -21.67
N ALA A 264 -6.31 17.04 -21.62
CA ALA A 264 -4.92 16.89 -21.19
C ALA A 264 -3.93 16.98 -22.36
N ALA A 265 -4.28 16.35 -23.49
CA ALA A 265 -3.48 16.39 -24.72
C ALA A 265 -3.50 17.76 -25.43
N ASN A 266 -4.66 18.44 -25.49
CA ASN A 266 -4.81 19.64 -26.33
C ASN A 266 -4.39 20.96 -25.65
N LYS A 267 -4.04 20.94 -24.35
CA LYS A 267 -3.64 22.16 -23.62
C LYS A 267 -2.21 22.66 -23.91
N SER A 268 -1.49 21.99 -24.80
CA SER A 268 -0.15 22.37 -25.27
C SER A 268 -0.14 23.00 -26.68
N GLN A 269 -1.29 23.14 -27.37
CA GLN A 269 -1.32 23.66 -28.75
C GLN A 269 -2.33 24.78 -29.05
N GLN A 270 -3.25 25.13 -28.14
CA GLN A 270 -4.18 26.25 -28.36
C GLN A 270 -3.65 27.59 -27.81
N HIS A 271 -2.62 28.12 -28.47
CA HIS A 271 -2.32 29.56 -28.43
C HIS A 271 -1.88 30.09 -29.80
N LEU A 272 -2.70 29.83 -30.81
CA LEU A 272 -2.76 30.52 -32.11
C LEU A 272 -4.14 30.23 -32.73
N GLN A 273 -4.68 31.20 -33.49
CA GLN A 273 -5.98 31.16 -34.19
C GLN A 273 -7.25 31.25 -33.30
N HIS A 274 -7.64 32.48 -32.99
CA HIS A 274 -9.03 32.83 -32.66
C HIS A 274 -9.49 34.01 -33.55
N GLN A 275 -10.01 33.66 -34.72
CA GLN A 275 -10.67 34.49 -35.75
C GLN A 275 -11.08 33.47 -36.85
N THR A 276 -12.30 33.41 -37.38
CA THR A 276 -13.60 34.02 -36.98
C THR A 276 -14.56 32.86 -36.57
N ASP A 277 -15.90 32.91 -36.51
CA ASP A 277 -16.91 33.92 -36.84
C ASP A 277 -18.20 33.73 -36.00
N VAL A 278 -19.20 34.58 -36.20
CA VAL A 278 -20.54 34.50 -35.59
C VAL A 278 -21.63 34.65 -36.65
N SER A 279 -22.43 33.61 -36.91
CA SER A 279 -23.90 33.74 -37.11
C SER A 279 -24.60 32.44 -37.52
N ASN A 280 -25.84 32.32 -37.00
CA ASN A 280 -27.01 31.56 -37.48
C ASN A 280 -27.47 30.39 -36.60
N ILE A 281 -28.57 30.66 -35.89
CA ILE A 281 -29.41 29.69 -35.17
C ILE A 281 -30.72 29.59 -35.96
N ASP A 282 -30.97 28.47 -36.66
CA ASP A 282 -32.32 28.07 -37.07
C ASP A 282 -32.79 26.90 -36.18
N THR A 283 -34.00 27.03 -35.64
CA THR A 283 -34.57 26.13 -34.65
C THR A 283 -35.48 25.09 -35.30
N ARG A 284 -35.00 23.85 -35.48
CA ARG A 284 -35.87 22.70 -35.77
C ARG A 284 -35.55 21.51 -34.86
N ARG A 285 -36.36 21.33 -33.81
CA ARG A 285 -36.31 20.15 -32.93
C ARG A 285 -36.83 18.93 -33.70
N ASN A 286 -35.94 17.99 -34.03
CA ASN A 286 -36.31 16.74 -34.71
C ASN A 286 -36.35 15.58 -33.68
N PRO A 287 -37.51 14.93 -33.43
CA PRO A 287 -37.67 13.94 -32.36
C PRO A 287 -36.77 12.68 -32.48
N SER A 288 -36.14 12.47 -33.62
CA SER A 288 -35.20 11.37 -33.87
C SER A 288 -33.89 11.44 -33.07
N GLN A 289 -33.47 12.63 -32.60
CA GLN A 289 -32.21 12.79 -31.87
C GLN A 289 -32.17 12.09 -30.50
N HIS A 290 -33.30 11.92 -29.81
CA HIS A 290 -33.33 11.26 -28.51
C HIS A 290 -32.94 9.78 -28.54
N ARG A 291 -33.10 9.10 -29.69
CA ARG A 291 -32.69 7.69 -29.83
C ARG A 291 -31.21 7.53 -30.19
N GLN A 292 -30.55 8.58 -30.69
CA GLN A 292 -29.09 8.61 -30.89
C GLN A 292 -28.33 9.10 -29.64
N GLN A 293 -28.93 9.98 -28.83
CA GLN A 293 -28.33 10.44 -27.56
C GLN A 293 -28.14 9.32 -26.51
N GLN A 294 -28.85 8.19 -26.62
CA GLN A 294 -28.65 7.04 -25.72
C GLN A 294 -27.53 6.07 -26.15
N GLN A 295 -26.95 6.22 -27.35
CA GLN A 295 -25.79 5.43 -27.80
C GLN A 295 -24.45 6.15 -27.63
N GLN A 296 -24.44 7.41 -27.21
CA GLN A 296 -23.21 8.12 -26.84
C GLN A 296 -22.78 7.79 -25.39
N GLN A 297 -22.79 6.49 -25.07
CA GLN A 297 -22.31 5.97 -23.80
C GLN A 297 -20.80 6.22 -23.73
N SER A 298 -20.39 7.22 -22.94
CA SER A 298 -18.99 7.63 -22.76
C SER A 298 -18.10 6.40 -22.66
N LYS A 299 -17.23 6.20 -23.67
CA LYS A 299 -16.35 5.05 -23.74
C LYS A 299 -15.19 5.26 -22.77
N ARG A 300 -15.46 5.07 -21.47
CA ARG A 300 -14.47 5.24 -20.40
C ARG A 300 -13.22 4.42 -20.73
N ILE A 301 -12.06 5.04 -20.61
CA ILE A 301 -10.75 4.42 -20.83
C ILE A 301 -10.14 4.08 -19.47
N SER A 302 -9.27 3.07 -19.43
CA SER A 302 -8.45 2.80 -18.24
C SER A 302 -7.14 3.56 -18.32
N ILE A 303 -6.88 4.39 -17.31
CA ILE A 303 -5.57 4.97 -17.04
C ILE A 303 -4.87 4.17 -15.95
N PHE A 304 -3.55 4.02 -16.03
CA PHE A 304 -2.76 3.35 -15.01
C PHE A 304 -2.82 4.16 -13.70
N ALA A 305 -3.20 3.57 -12.57
CA ALA A 305 -3.23 4.27 -11.29
C ALA A 305 -2.05 3.86 -10.40
N GLU A 306 -1.91 2.56 -10.12
CA GLU A 306 -0.91 2.04 -9.16
C GLU A 306 -0.37 0.68 -9.58
N VAL A 307 0.82 0.34 -9.09
CA VAL A 307 1.31 -1.05 -9.02
C VAL A 307 1.44 -1.47 -7.55
N HIS A 308 0.94 -2.66 -7.28
CA HIS A 308 0.94 -3.29 -5.96
C HIS A 308 1.91 -4.46 -5.99
N ILE A 309 3.02 -4.31 -5.26
CA ILE A 309 4.04 -5.35 -5.08
C ILE A 309 3.74 -6.08 -3.77
N CYS A 310 3.46 -7.37 -3.84
CA CYS A 310 3.14 -8.15 -2.65
C CYS A 310 4.42 -8.71 -1.99
N LEU A 311 4.51 -8.61 -0.67
CA LEU A 311 5.67 -9.04 0.12
C LEU A 311 5.25 -9.98 1.27
N ASP A 312 6.10 -10.94 1.62
CA ASP A 312 5.88 -11.74 2.83
C ASP A 312 6.14 -10.94 4.14
N LYS A 313 5.95 -11.60 5.29
CA LYS A 313 6.22 -11.01 6.62
C LYS A 313 7.73 -10.73 6.87
N GLN A 314 8.62 -11.14 5.97
CA GLN A 314 10.05 -10.82 5.96
C GLN A 314 10.39 -9.73 4.92
N LEU A 315 9.39 -9.13 4.27
CA LEU A 315 9.50 -8.09 3.24
C LEU A 315 10.24 -8.54 1.98
N ARG A 316 10.13 -9.84 1.64
CA ARG A 316 10.60 -10.42 0.38
C ARG A 316 9.44 -10.46 -0.64
N PRO A 317 9.67 -10.17 -1.92
CA PRO A 317 8.64 -10.30 -2.96
C PRO A 317 8.00 -11.69 -3.00
N ILE A 318 6.69 -11.72 -3.19
CA ILE A 318 5.88 -12.91 -3.44
C ILE A 318 4.88 -12.63 -4.56
N ASN A 319 4.33 -13.68 -5.17
CA ASN A 319 3.19 -13.53 -6.08
C ASN A 319 2.00 -12.94 -5.33
N CYS A 320 1.38 -11.89 -5.86
CA CYS A 320 0.17 -11.30 -5.30
C CYS A 320 -0.97 -12.34 -5.28
N PRO A 321 -1.54 -12.68 -4.09
CA PRO A 321 -2.58 -13.68 -3.97
C PRO A 321 -3.88 -13.27 -4.69
N ASN A 322 -4.32 -14.11 -5.63
CA ASN A 322 -5.58 -14.06 -6.41
C ASN A 322 -6.43 -12.79 -6.27
N ARG A 323 -5.89 -11.68 -6.78
CA ARG A 323 -6.62 -10.51 -7.24
C ARG A 323 -6.04 -10.17 -8.60
N ASP A 324 -6.87 -10.19 -9.64
CA ASP A 324 -6.44 -9.78 -10.98
C ASP A 324 -6.33 -8.25 -11.07
N ASP A 325 -5.75 -7.76 -12.17
CA ASP A 325 -5.53 -6.33 -12.39
C ASP A 325 -6.87 -5.58 -12.36
N TYR A 326 -6.99 -4.62 -11.44
CA TYR A 326 -8.27 -4.04 -11.06
C TYR A 326 -8.67 -2.88 -11.98
N GLN A 327 -9.90 -2.95 -12.52
CA GLN A 327 -10.48 -1.96 -13.44
C GLN A 327 -9.67 -1.67 -14.72
N CYS A 328 -8.62 -2.45 -15.01
CA CYS A 328 -7.83 -2.31 -16.23
C CYS A 328 -8.54 -2.92 -17.44
N LYS A 329 -8.56 -2.20 -18.56
CA LYS A 329 -8.99 -2.72 -19.87
C LYS A 329 -7.77 -3.26 -20.64
N ARG A 330 -8.02 -3.85 -21.82
CA ARG A 330 -7.00 -4.41 -22.73
C ARG A 330 -5.83 -3.45 -23.02
N LEU A 331 -6.10 -2.15 -23.05
CA LEU A 331 -5.11 -1.09 -23.20
C LEU A 331 -5.26 -0.11 -22.03
N VAL A 332 -4.13 0.24 -21.42
CA VAL A 332 -4.04 1.13 -20.27
C VAL A 332 -3.19 2.34 -20.65
N LEU A 333 -3.77 3.53 -20.56
CA LEU A 333 -3.13 4.80 -20.86
C LEU A 333 -2.21 5.24 -19.69
N PHE A 334 -1.02 5.75 -20.01
CA PHE A 334 -0.15 6.46 -19.07
C PHE A 334 -0.25 7.97 -19.32
N PRO A 335 -1.00 8.71 -18.49
CA PRO A 335 -1.16 10.15 -18.62
C PRO A 335 -0.04 10.96 -17.95
#